data_AF-A0A2V7XXU8-F1
#
_entry.id   AF-A0A2V7XXU8-F1
#
_cell.length_a   1.000
_cell.length_b   1.000
_cell.length_c   1.000
_cell.angle_alpha   90.00
_cell.angle_beta   90.00
_cell.angle_gamma   90.00
#
_symmetry.space_group_name_H-M   'P 1'
#
loop_
_entity.id
_entity.type
_entity.pdbx_description
1 polymer ?
#
loop_
_entity_poly.entity_id
_entity_poly.type
_entity_poly.pdbx_seq_one_letter_code
_entity_poly.pdbx_strand_id
1 'polypeptide(L)' 'MAARKSSSRSRRKYGQKAGKKVERAMHEMKRGQLKSGRSGKRVTSRKQAIAIGLSEARRSGAKVPSRRSSSRRRKK' A
#
# COMPACT_ATOMS: atom_id res chain seq x y z
N MET A 1 -19.74 -22.60 -13.89
CA MET A 1 -18.63 -21.63 -13.72
C MET A 1 -19.12 -20.45 -12.90
N ALA A 2 -18.50 -20.16 -11.75
CA ALA A 2 -18.99 -19.16 -10.80
C ALA A 2 -19.04 -17.75 -11.41
N ALA A 3 -20.19 -17.09 -11.24
CA ALA A 3 -20.47 -15.77 -11.79
C ALA A 3 -19.42 -14.73 -11.36
N ARG A 4 -18.76 -14.11 -12.34
CA ARG A 4 -17.91 -12.94 -12.15
C ARG A 4 -18.80 -11.79 -11.68
N LYS A 5 -18.85 -11.57 -10.36
CA LYS A 5 -19.56 -10.42 -9.77
C LYS A 5 -18.80 -9.13 -10.09
N SER A 6 -19.06 -8.58 -11.27
CA SER A 6 -18.79 -7.18 -11.59
C SER A 6 -19.77 -6.33 -10.81
N SER A 7 -19.31 -5.59 -9.81
CA SER A 7 -20.15 -4.57 -9.16
C SER A 7 -19.33 -3.34 -8.76
N SER A 8 -19.63 -2.24 -9.46
CA SER A 8 -19.19 -0.85 -9.27
C SER A 8 -17.80 -0.46 -9.79
N ARG A 9 -17.77 0.25 -10.92
CA ARG A 9 -16.71 1.20 -11.26
C ARG A 9 -16.74 2.35 -10.24
N SER A 10 -16.22 2.12 -9.04
CA SER A 10 -16.00 3.24 -8.12
C SER A 10 -14.96 4.19 -8.74
N ARG A 11 -15.32 5.47 -8.87
CA ARG A 11 -14.47 6.60 -9.31
C ARG A 11 -13.24 6.81 -8.39
N ARG A 12 -13.16 6.07 -7.28
CA ARG A 12 -12.04 6.10 -6.34
C ARG A 12 -10.75 5.63 -7.01
N LYS A 13 -9.70 6.44 -6.82
CA LYS A 13 -8.33 6.18 -7.28
C LYS A 13 -7.73 4.93 -6.63
N TYR A 14 -8.19 4.57 -5.43
CA TYR A 14 -7.75 3.40 -4.67
C TYR A 14 -8.93 2.45 -4.44
N GLY A 15 -8.70 1.13 -4.55
CA GLY A 15 -9.71 0.11 -4.25
C GLY A 15 -9.88 -0.13 -2.75
N GLN A 16 -11.00 -0.73 -2.35
CA GLN A 16 -11.29 -1.03 -0.94
C GLN A 16 -10.20 -1.88 -0.28
N LYS A 17 -9.66 -2.87 -1.00
CA LYS A 17 -8.55 -3.72 -0.53
C LYS A 17 -7.30 -2.88 -0.18
N ALA A 18 -7.03 -1.81 -0.93
CA ALA A 18 -5.91 -0.93 -0.64
C ALA A 18 -6.14 -0.11 0.64
N GLY A 19 -7.37 0.39 0.84
CA GLY A 19 -7.76 1.07 2.08
C GLY A 19 -7.54 0.19 3.31
N LYS A 20 -8.04 -1.06 3.27
CA LYS A 20 -7.89 -2.03 4.37
C LYS A 20 -6.41 -2.32 4.71
N LYS A 21 -5.54 -2.41 3.71
CA LYS A 21 -4.09 -2.63 3.92
C LYS A 21 -3.42 -1.42 4.58
N VAL A 22 -3.76 -0.21 4.14
CA VAL A 22 -3.26 1.03 4.76
C VAL A 22 -3.74 1.16 6.19
N GLU A 23 -5.02 0.89 6.44
CA GLU A 23 -5.60 0.91 7.79
C GLU A 23 -4.89 -0.06 8.74
N ARG A 24 -4.65 -1.30 8.29
CA ARG A 24 -3.89 -2.29 9.06
C ARG A 24 -2.48 -1.81 9.39
N ALA A 25 -1.74 -1.33 8.39
CA ALA A 25 -0.40 -0.80 8.60
C ALA A 25 -0.39 0.39 9.57
N MET A 26 -1.40 1.26 9.50
CA MET A 26 -1.58 2.38 10.43
C MET A 26 -1.85 1.88 11.86
N HIS A 27 -2.67 0.85 12.05
CA HIS A 27 -2.90 0.25 13.36
C HIS A 27 -1.65 -0.41 13.93
N GLU A 28 -0.91 -1.17 13.13
CA GLU A 28 0.35 -1.80 13.54
C GLU A 28 1.41 -0.75 13.91
N MET A 29 1.45 0.37 13.21
CA MET A 29 2.34 1.48 13.56
C MET A 29 1.93 2.16 14.87
N LYS A 30 0.63 2.45 15.08
CA LYS A 30 0.12 3.01 16.35
C LYS A 30 0.42 2.09 17.54
N ARG A 31 0.41 0.77 17.32
CA ARG A 31 0.81 -0.24 18.32
C ARG A 31 2.33 -0.42 18.45
N GLY A 32 3.13 0.25 17.63
CA GLY A 32 4.59 0.12 17.64
C GLY A 32 5.15 -1.19 17.07
N GLN A 33 4.32 -1.97 16.37
CA GLN A 33 4.65 -3.30 15.86
C GLN A 33 5.11 -3.27 14.40
N LEU A 34 4.76 -2.22 13.65
CA LEU A 34 5.13 -2.12 12.23
C LEU A 34 6.65 -1.94 12.08
N LYS A 35 7.28 -2.87 11.34
CA LYS A 35 8.70 -2.85 11.01
C LYS A 35 8.92 -2.55 9.52
N SER A 36 10.02 -1.87 9.25
CA SER A 36 10.53 -1.64 7.90
C SER A 36 11.19 -2.91 7.37
N GLY A 37 11.05 -3.18 6.06
CA GLY A 37 11.46 -4.47 5.47
C GLY A 37 12.94 -4.80 5.67
N ARG A 38 13.85 -4.18 4.90
CA ARG A 38 15.27 -4.56 4.90
C ARG A 38 16.00 -4.27 6.21
N SER A 39 15.65 -3.21 6.91
CA SER A 39 16.38 -2.76 8.10
C SER A 39 15.75 -3.22 9.42
N GLY A 40 14.56 -3.81 9.42
CA GLY A 40 13.85 -4.27 10.63
C GLY A 40 13.45 -3.16 11.61
N LYS A 41 13.82 -1.90 11.32
CA LYS A 41 13.57 -0.75 12.20
C LYS A 41 12.07 -0.50 12.34
N ARG A 42 11.64 -0.13 13.53
CA ARG A 42 10.25 0.28 13.79
C ARG A 42 9.89 1.50 12.96
N VAL A 43 8.67 1.50 12.42
CA VAL A 43 8.14 2.61 11.64
C VAL A 43 7.59 3.65 12.60
N THR A 44 8.18 4.84 12.58
CA THR A 44 7.78 5.97 13.43
C THR A 44 6.91 6.98 12.68
N SER A 45 6.99 6.99 11.34
CA SER A 45 6.31 8.00 10.52
C SER A 45 5.01 7.50 9.89
N ARG A 46 3.96 8.31 9.98
CA ARG A 46 2.68 8.09 9.28
C ARG A 46 2.83 7.92 7.78
N LYS A 47 3.65 8.75 7.15
CA LYS A 47 3.91 8.68 5.70
C LYS A 47 4.53 7.33 5.32
N GLN A 48 5.42 6.81 6.16
CA GLN A 48 6.11 5.55 5.92
C GLN A 48 5.17 4.35 6.05
N ALA A 49 4.27 4.31 7.04
CA ALA A 49 3.29 3.22 7.13
C ALA A 49 2.29 3.23 5.98
N ILE A 50 1.84 4.41 5.54
CA ILE A 50 0.99 4.52 4.35
C ILE A 50 1.73 3.97 3.13
N ALA A 51 3.02 4.29 2.96
CA ALA A 51 3.83 3.77 1.87
C ALA A 51 3.99 2.24 1.92
N ILE A 52 4.15 1.67 3.12
CA ILE A 52 4.19 0.21 3.32
C ILE A 52 2.84 -0.42 2.97
N GLY A 53 1.74 0.09 3.52
CA GLY A 53 0.39 -0.41 3.24
C GLY A 53 0.00 -0.31 1.76
N LEU A 54 0.38 0.78 1.06
CA LEU A 54 0.19 0.91 -0.39
C LEU A 54 1.07 -0.06 -1.19
N SER A 55 2.28 -0.38 -0.70
CA SER A 55 3.18 -1.33 -1.35
C SER A 55 2.68 -2.77 -1.20
N GLU A 56 2.19 -3.13 -0.01
CA GLU A 56 1.51 -4.41 0.23
C GLU A 56 0.24 -4.55 -0.60
N ALA A 57 -0.57 -3.50 -0.68
CA ALA A 57 -1.77 -3.48 -1.50
C ALA A 57 -1.45 -3.78 -2.96
N ARG A 58 -0.39 -3.18 -3.52
CA ARG A 58 0.09 -3.49 -4.88
C ARG A 58 0.52 -4.95 -5.03
N ARG A 59 1.30 -5.47 -4.09
CA ARG A 59 1.74 -6.89 -4.10
C ARG A 59 0.56 -7.85 -4.05
N SER A 60 -0.52 -7.49 -3.36
CA SER A 60 -1.76 -8.28 -3.27
C SER A 60 -2.72 -8.08 -4.45
N GLY A 61 -2.33 -7.36 -5.50
CA GLY A 61 -3.17 -7.11 -6.68
C GLY A 61 -4.37 -6.17 -6.43
N ALA A 62 -4.32 -5.35 -5.37
CA ALA A 62 -5.35 -4.34 -5.13
C ALA A 62 -5.22 -3.18 -6.14
N LYS A 63 -6.35 -2.54 -6.47
CA LYS A 63 -6.38 -1.34 -7.31
C LYS A 63 -5.64 -0.19 -6.61
N VAL A 64 -4.41 0.06 -7.03
CA VAL A 64 -3.54 1.15 -6.55
C VAL A 64 -2.86 1.76 -7.77
N PRO A 65 -2.77 3.11 -7.87
CA PRO A 65 -2.00 3.76 -8.93
C PRO A 65 -0.57 3.23 -9.00
N SER A 66 -0.08 3.08 -10.23
CA SER A 66 1.31 2.77 -10.49
C SER A 66 2.20 3.84 -9.86
N ARG A 67 3.38 3.42 -9.39
CA ARG A 67 4.40 4.38 -9.01
C ARG A 67 4.78 5.11 -10.29
N ARG A 68 4.78 6.45 -10.27
CA ARG A 68 5.39 7.20 -11.36
C ARG A 68 6.85 6.74 -11.45
N SER A 69 7.27 6.29 -12.62
CA SER A 69 8.67 6.06 -12.92
C SER A 69 9.35 7.43 -12.91
N SER A 70 9.86 7.85 -11.75
CA SER A 70 10.89 8.88 -11.74
C SER A 70 12.06 8.29 -12.52
N SER A 71 12.33 8.86 -13.70
CA SER A 71 13.51 8.55 -14.50
C SER A 71 14.69 8.32 -13.56
N ARG A 72 15.37 7.19 -13.71
CA ARG A 72 16.60 6.89 -12.97
C ARG A 72 17.52 8.10 -13.18
N ARG A 73 17.65 8.97 -12.19
CA ARG A 73 18.76 9.92 -12.15
C ARG A 73 20.01 9.04 -12.03
N ARG A 74 20.63 8.76 -13.17
CA ARG A 74 21.98 8.18 -13.25
C ARG A 74 22.83 9.00 -12.29
N LYS A 75 23.30 8.36 -11.22
CA LYS A 75 24.38 8.97 -10.44
C LYS A 75 25.61 8.90 -11.33
N LYS A 76 26.20 10.07 -11.58
CA LYS A 76 27.59 10.20 -12.00
C LYS A 76 28.46 9.66 -10.86
#